data_AF-A0AA90QLQ3-F1
#
_entry.id   AF-A0AA90QLQ3-F1
#
_cell.length_a   1.000
_cell.length_b   1.000
_cell.length_c   1.000
_cell.angle_alpha   90.00
_cell.angle_beta   90.00
_cell.angle_gamma   90.00
#
_symmetry.space_group_name_H-M   'P 1'
#
loop_
_entity.id
_entity.type
_entity.pdbx_description
1 polymer ?
#
loop_
_entity_poly.entity_id
_entity_poly.type
_entity_poly.pdbx_seq_one_letter_code
_entity_poly.pdbx_strand_id
1 'polypeptide(L)'
;MKHAYNDAVPSTKNKTQFGENINVRALRQDTIDFPDSVSTDAHGITKYVKEYPFNISTPDSPTGQMRVFVNGPVPDKSTQFPLFLKPKK
;
A
#
# COMPACT_ATOMS: atom_id res chain seq x y z
N MET A 1 0.48 7.62 -11.18
CA MET A 1 0.03 6.93 -9.95
C MET A 1 1.13 7.04 -8.89
N LYS A 2 0.81 7.36 -7.63
CA LYS A 2 1.82 7.40 -6.54
C LYS A 2 2.31 5.98 -6.22
N HIS A 3 3.59 5.85 -5.86
CA HIS A 3 4.24 4.57 -5.50
C HIS A 3 4.28 3.51 -6.61
N ALA A 4 3.99 3.89 -7.86
CA ALA A 4 4.19 3.02 -9.01
C ALA A 4 5.68 2.64 -9.15
N TYR A 5 5.93 1.49 -9.78
CA TYR A 5 7.26 1.02 -10.09
C TYR A 5 8.01 2.04 -10.98
N ASN A 6 9.27 2.31 -10.64
CA ASN A 6 10.20 3.15 -11.37
C ASN A 6 11.61 2.59 -11.14
N ASP A 7 12.21 2.06 -12.21
CA ASP A 7 13.55 1.45 -12.22
C ASP A 7 14.68 2.48 -11.97
N ALA A 8 14.47 3.74 -12.32
CA ALA A 8 15.43 4.81 -12.11
C ALA A 8 15.54 5.28 -10.65
N VAL A 9 14.66 4.81 -9.76
CA VAL A 9 14.63 5.23 -8.36
C VAL A 9 14.58 4.02 -7.45
N PRO A 10 15.52 3.86 -6.50
CA PRO A 10 15.45 2.76 -5.54
C PRO A 10 14.26 2.95 -4.59
N SER A 11 13.58 1.86 -4.27
CA SER A 11 12.54 1.86 -3.26
C SER A 11 13.13 1.94 -1.86
N THR A 12 12.53 2.72 -0.98
CA THR A 12 13.03 2.90 0.40
C THR A 12 11.90 2.81 1.40
N LYS A 13 12.23 2.67 2.69
CA LYS A 13 11.24 2.68 3.79
C LYS A 13 10.28 3.88 3.73
N ASN A 14 10.77 5.06 3.37
CA ASN A 14 9.99 6.28 3.34
C ASN A 14 9.33 6.54 1.98
N LYS A 15 9.73 5.78 0.94
CA LYS A 15 9.27 5.92 -0.44
C LYS A 15 9.21 4.52 -1.07
N THR A 16 8.29 3.71 -0.58
CA THR A 16 8.08 2.35 -1.07
C THR A 16 7.48 2.39 -2.48
N GLN A 17 7.78 1.38 -3.28
CA GLN A 17 7.23 1.19 -4.62
C GLN A 17 6.59 -0.19 -4.74
N PHE A 18 5.54 -0.29 -5.54
CA PHE A 18 5.02 -1.59 -5.96
C PHE A 18 6.05 -2.30 -6.86
N GLY A 19 6.02 -3.62 -6.86
CA GLY A 19 6.79 -4.40 -7.84
C GLY A 19 6.29 -4.14 -9.27
N GLU A 20 7.17 -4.32 -10.25
CA GLU A 20 6.87 -4.11 -11.68
C GLU A 20 5.64 -4.90 -12.15
N ASN A 21 5.53 -6.15 -11.74
CA ASN A 21 4.47 -7.08 -12.17
C ASN A 21 3.24 -7.08 -11.25
N ILE A 22 3.09 -6.06 -10.42
CA ILE A 22 1.99 -5.99 -9.45
C ILE A 22 0.80 -5.24 -10.05
N ASN A 23 -0.34 -5.92 -10.15
CA ASN A 23 -1.59 -5.28 -10.51
C ASN A 23 -2.17 -4.52 -9.32
N VAL A 24 -1.76 -3.25 -9.19
CA VAL A 24 -2.12 -2.44 -8.02
C VAL A 24 -3.62 -2.14 -7.97
N ARG A 25 -4.31 -2.05 -9.11
CA ARG A 25 -5.76 -1.83 -9.13
C ARG A 25 -6.49 -3.01 -8.50
N ALA A 26 -6.10 -4.24 -8.85
CA ALA A 26 -6.66 -5.45 -8.26
C ALA A 26 -6.35 -5.55 -6.76
N LEU A 27 -5.09 -5.32 -6.36
CA LEU A 27 -4.71 -5.33 -4.94
C LEU A 27 -5.46 -4.28 -4.12
N ARG A 28 -5.64 -3.07 -4.66
CA ARG A 28 -6.41 -2.02 -3.99
C ARG A 28 -7.83 -2.49 -3.72
N GLN A 29 -8.49 -3.04 -4.74
CA GLN A 29 -9.87 -3.51 -4.62
C GLN A 29 -9.97 -4.63 -3.58
N ASP A 30 -9.10 -5.64 -3.68
CA ASP A 30 -9.05 -6.76 -2.73
C ASP A 30 -8.74 -6.31 -1.28
N THR A 31 -7.90 -5.29 -1.09
CA THR A 31 -7.62 -4.71 0.26
C THR A 31 -8.81 -3.94 0.83
N ILE A 32 -9.64 -3.32 -0.01
CA ILE A 32 -10.85 -2.63 0.44
C ILE A 32 -11.97 -3.65 0.75
N ASP A 33 -12.12 -4.67 -0.08
CA ASP A 33 -13.20 -5.65 0.02
C ASP A 33 -12.95 -6.67 1.14
N PHE A 34 -11.69 -7.06 1.35
CA PHE A 34 -11.28 -8.08 2.32
C PHE A 34 -10.07 -7.63 3.16
N PRO A 35 -10.20 -6.57 3.99
CA PRO A 35 -9.12 -6.07 4.84
C PRO A 35 -8.90 -6.96 6.07
N ASP A 36 -7.64 -7.06 6.50
CA ASP A 36 -7.30 -7.63 7.82
C ASP A 36 -7.53 -6.62 8.94
N SER A 37 -7.41 -5.31 8.64
CA SER A 37 -7.64 -4.25 9.61
C SER A 37 -8.21 -3.00 8.94
N VAL A 38 -9.16 -2.37 9.62
CA VAL A 38 -9.81 -1.12 9.20
C VAL A 38 -9.80 -0.12 10.36
N SER A 39 -9.43 1.12 10.08
CA SER A 39 -9.46 2.21 11.07
C SER A 39 -9.81 3.53 10.39
N THR A 40 -10.72 4.31 10.99
CA THR A 40 -11.09 5.64 10.49
C THR A 40 -10.62 6.71 11.47
N ASP A 41 -9.99 7.76 10.96
CA ASP A 41 -9.56 8.90 11.79
C ASP A 41 -10.67 9.94 11.99
N ALA A 42 -10.42 10.93 12.86
CA ALA A 42 -11.37 12.01 13.15
C ALA A 42 -11.64 12.93 11.94
N HIS A 43 -10.82 12.87 10.89
CA HIS A 43 -10.99 13.62 9.65
C HIS A 43 -11.79 12.84 8.60
N GLY A 44 -12.27 11.64 8.93
CA GLY A 44 -13.06 10.80 8.01
C GLY A 44 -12.21 10.08 6.96
N ILE A 45 -10.91 9.88 7.22
CA ILE A 45 -10.04 9.06 6.37
C ILE A 45 -10.06 7.63 6.90
N THR A 46 -10.56 6.71 6.09
CA THR A 46 -10.57 5.28 6.39
C THR A 46 -9.32 4.62 5.83
N LYS A 47 -8.56 3.98 6.70
CA LYS A 47 -7.37 3.19 6.38
C LYS A 47 -7.74 1.70 6.38
N TYR A 48 -7.49 1.04 5.27
CA TYR A 48 -7.57 -0.40 5.08
C TYR A 48 -6.15 -0.97 5.03
N VAL A 49 -5.94 -2.07 5.73
CA VAL A 49 -4.67 -2.80 5.75
C VAL A 49 -4.93 -4.27 5.44
N LYS A 50 -4.08 -4.84 4.59
CA LYS A 50 -4.08 -6.26 4.27
C LYS A 50 -2.66 -6.77 4.15
N GLU A 51 -2.39 -7.98 4.65
CA GLU A 51 -1.15 -8.71 4.47
C GLU A 51 -1.31 -9.77 3.40
N TYR A 52 -0.44 -9.75 2.40
CA TYR A 52 -0.38 -10.77 1.37
C TYR A 52 0.72 -11.80 1.67
N PRO A 53 0.51 -13.09 1.35
CA PRO A 53 1.53 -14.13 1.54
C PRO A 53 2.68 -14.03 0.53
N PHE A 54 2.70 -13.01 -0.32
CA PHE A 54 3.70 -12.77 -1.35
C PHE A 54 4.18 -11.32 -1.31
N ASN A 55 5.36 -11.06 -1.87
CA ASN A 55 5.93 -9.73 -1.92
C ASN A 55 5.19 -8.85 -2.95
N ILE A 56 4.63 -7.72 -2.51
CA ILE A 56 3.94 -6.73 -3.34
C ILE A 56 4.81 -5.52 -3.69
N SER A 57 6.04 -5.46 -3.17
CA SER A 57 6.98 -4.36 -3.35
C SER A 57 8.22 -4.78 -4.13
N THR A 58 9.08 -3.83 -4.47
CA THR A 58 10.39 -4.11 -5.08
C THR A 58 11.32 -4.87 -4.12
N PRO A 59 12.35 -5.57 -4.63
CA PRO A 59 13.34 -6.26 -3.80
C PRO A 59 14.07 -5.38 -2.77
N ASP A 60 14.19 -4.08 -3.00
CA ASP A 60 14.85 -3.14 -2.06
C ASP A 60 14.04 -2.90 -0.77
N SER A 61 12.72 -3.14 -0.80
CA SER A 61 11.80 -2.89 0.32
C SER A 61 10.73 -3.99 0.41
N PRO A 62 11.12 -5.26 0.54
CA PRO A 62 10.21 -6.38 0.37
C PRO A 62 9.15 -6.39 1.47
N THR A 63 7.88 -6.51 1.09
CA THR A 63 6.76 -6.55 2.02
C THR A 63 5.51 -7.11 1.35
N GLY A 64 4.69 -7.82 2.12
CA GLY A 64 3.31 -8.19 1.77
C GLY A 64 2.27 -7.17 2.25
N GLN A 65 2.64 -6.17 3.06
CA GLN A 65 1.65 -5.29 3.70
C GLN A 65 1.21 -4.19 2.74
N MET A 66 -0.08 -4.19 2.38
CA MET A 66 -0.74 -3.13 1.63
C MET A 66 -1.46 -2.16 2.57
N ARG A 67 -1.38 -0.86 2.27
CA ARG A 67 -2.21 0.16 2.90
C ARG A 67 -2.98 0.93 1.85
N VAL A 68 -4.29 1.08 2.06
CA VAL A 68 -5.15 1.95 1.26
C VAL A 68 -5.82 2.95 2.20
N PHE A 69 -5.72 4.23 1.88
CA PHE A 69 -6.39 5.31 2.59
C PHE A 69 -7.47 5.87 1.67
N VAL A 70 -8.73 5.76 2.08
CA VAL A 70 -9.88 6.31 1.37
C VAL A 70 -10.37 7.51 2.15
N ASN A 71 -10.42 8.66 1.49
CA ASN A 71 -10.99 9.86 2.05
C ASN A 71 -12.51 9.84 1.79
N GLY A 72 -13.31 9.67 2.84
CA GLY A 72 -14.77 9.60 2.74
C GLY A 72 -15.39 10.80 2.01
N PRO A 73 -15.07 12.06 2.39
CA PRO A 73 -15.60 13.24 1.71
C PRO A 73 -15.05 13.46 0.29
N VAL A 74 -13.87 12.94 -0.06
CA VAL A 74 -13.30 13.09 -1.42
C VAL A 74 -12.61 11.78 -1.87
N PRO A 75 -13.37 10.81 -2.43
CA PRO A 75 -12.84 9.48 -2.80
C PRO A 75 -11.65 9.52 -3.78
N ASP A 76 -11.62 10.54 -4.65
CA ASP A 76 -10.56 10.77 -5.64
C ASP A 76 -9.19 11.10 -5.01
N LYS A 77 -9.17 11.46 -3.72
CA LYS A 77 -7.94 11.73 -2.95
C LYS A 77 -7.46 10.50 -2.17
N SER A 78 -7.89 9.30 -2.55
CA SER A 78 -7.39 8.06 -1.95
C SER A 78 -5.92 7.80 -2.32
N THR A 79 -5.15 7.23 -1.39
CA THR A 79 -3.74 6.88 -1.60
C THR A 79 -3.48 5.44 -1.19
N GLN A 80 -2.55 4.78 -1.87
CA GLN A 80 -2.22 3.38 -1.63
C GLN A 80 -0.73 3.12 -1.80
N PHE A 81 -0.15 2.31 -0.91
CA PHE A 81 1.28 2.00 -0.94
C PHE A 81 1.66 0.79 -0.08
N PRO A 82 2.74 0.08 -0.44
CA PRO A 82 3.30 -0.97 0.40
C PRO A 82 3.85 -0.41 1.72
N LEU A 83 3.71 -1.15 2.82
CA LEU A 83 4.31 -0.83 4.11
C LEU A 83 5.55 -1.69 4.35
N PHE A 84 6.73 -1.09 4.22
CA PHE A 84 7.97 -1.72 4.61
C PHE A 84 8.32 -1.39 6.06
N LEU A 85 8.11 -2.34 6.97
CA LEU A 85 8.63 -2.29 8.34
C LEU A 85 9.99 -3.00 8.34
N LYS A 86 11.04 -2.33 8.81
CA LYS A 86 12.31 -3.04 9.05
C LYS A 86 12.04 -4.18 10.03
N PRO A 87 12.59 -5.39 9.81
CA PRO A 87 12.58 -6.41 10.84
C PRO A 87 13.18 -5.82 12.12
N LYS A 88 12.54 -6.08 13.26
CA LYS A 88 13.14 -5.78 14.56
C LYS A 88 14.44 -6.59 14.62
N LYS A 89 15.58 -5.90 14.74
CA LYS A 89 16.86 -6.52 15.04
C LYS A 89 16.78 -7.24 16.39
#